data_AF-A0A328Y846-F1
#
_entry.id   AF-A0A328Y846-F1
#
_cell.length_a   1.000
_cell.length_b   1.000
_cell.length_c   1.000
_cell.angle_alpha   90.00
_cell.angle_beta   90.00
_cell.angle_gamma   90.00
#
_symmetry.space_group_name_H-M   'P 1'
#
loop_
_entity.id
_entity.type
_entity.pdbx_description
1 polymer ?
#
loop_
_entity_poly.entity_id
_entity_poly.type
_entity_poly.pdbx_seq_one_letter_code
_entity_poly.pdbx_strand_id
1 'polypeptide(L)'
;MKKLFFALLTRILYINKKIEFGKNFRCDSIPKFIINNGSVIKIADSVIIRKNVELRSVNSGVLSIGNNCIIDNGARIIASNSEVILKDRVKIGYYSVVNGGGGVIIDEDTSLYGFVYIQTSTHQDKEKNFDKNSQPMFIHKSVKIGKKCLIGAHVSILPGASISDYQMIEFNSVVQ
;
A
#
# COMPACT_ATOMS: atom_id res chain seq x y z
N MET A 1 -22.69 12.30 -6.99
CA MET A 1 -22.80 11.83 -8.39
C MET A 1 -21.45 11.51 -9.03
N LYS A 2 -20.47 12.43 -9.11
CA LYS A 2 -19.17 12.19 -9.80
C LYS A 2 -18.39 10.94 -9.35
N LYS A 3 -18.37 10.62 -8.05
CA LYS A 3 -17.61 9.46 -7.53
C LYS A 3 -18.15 8.10 -7.98
N LEU A 4 -19.47 7.99 -8.07
CA LEU A 4 -20.13 6.74 -8.47
C LEU A 4 -19.95 6.50 -9.97
N PHE A 5 -19.94 7.58 -10.77
CA PHE A 5 -19.63 7.54 -12.19
C PHE A 5 -18.22 6.99 -12.45
N PHE A 6 -17.18 7.54 -11.80
CA PHE A 6 -15.82 7.02 -11.96
C PHE A 6 -15.67 5.59 -11.44
N ALA A 7 -16.38 5.22 -10.38
CA ALA A 7 -16.36 3.84 -9.88
C ALA A 7 -16.91 2.84 -10.89
N LEU A 8 -18.04 3.17 -11.53
CA LEU A 8 -18.61 2.34 -12.60
C LEU A 8 -17.64 2.22 -13.78
N LEU A 9 -17.08 3.35 -14.24
CA LEU A 9 -16.13 3.35 -15.35
C LEU A 9 -14.86 2.55 -15.02
N THR A 10 -14.35 2.67 -13.79
CA THR A 10 -13.20 1.90 -13.30
C THR A 10 -13.48 0.40 -13.39
N ARG A 11 -14.65 -0.07 -12.93
CA ARG A 11 -15.02 -1.49 -13.03
C ARG A 11 -15.02 -1.99 -14.47
N ILE A 12 -15.60 -1.21 -15.38
CA ILE A 12 -15.66 -1.55 -16.81
C ILE A 12 -14.26 -1.64 -17.40
N LEU A 13 -13.40 -0.64 -17.15
CA LEU A 13 -12.03 -0.62 -17.67
C LEU A 13 -11.18 -1.79 -17.20
N TYR A 14 -11.44 -2.30 -15.99
CA TYR A 14 -10.65 -3.35 -15.37
C TYR A 14 -11.37 -4.71 -15.28
N ILE A 15 -12.48 -4.90 -15.99
CA ILE A 15 -13.33 -6.11 -15.89
C ILE A 15 -12.60 -7.42 -16.20
N ASN A 16 -11.65 -7.37 -17.14
CA ASN A 16 -10.85 -8.54 -17.56
C ASN A 16 -9.53 -8.67 -16.79
N LYS A 17 -9.36 -7.93 -15.70
CA LYS A 17 -8.19 -8.04 -14.82
C LYS A 17 -8.60 -8.79 -13.56
N LYS A 18 -7.62 -9.40 -12.88
CA LYS A 18 -7.79 -10.03 -11.56
C LYS A 18 -7.94 -8.97 -10.45
N ILE A 19 -8.94 -8.12 -10.58
CA ILE A 19 -9.28 -7.05 -9.65
C ILE A 19 -10.71 -7.26 -9.18
N GLU A 20 -10.87 -7.52 -7.89
CA GLU A 20 -12.16 -7.69 -7.24
C GLU A 20 -12.56 -6.38 -6.58
N PHE A 21 -13.82 -5.96 -6.80
CA PHE A 21 -14.36 -4.72 -6.25
C PHE A 21 -15.65 -4.99 -5.48
N GLY A 22 -15.61 -4.78 -4.16
CA GLY A 22 -16.74 -4.87 -3.23
C GLY A 22 -17.80 -3.79 -3.47
N LYS A 23 -18.90 -3.88 -2.73
CA LYS A 23 -20.05 -2.98 -2.83
C LYS A 23 -19.67 -1.56 -2.46
N ASN A 24 -20.39 -0.57 -2.97
CA ASN A 24 -20.20 0.85 -2.62
C ASN A 24 -18.77 1.42 -2.84
N PHE A 25 -17.92 0.74 -3.64
CA PHE A 25 -16.64 1.29 -4.09
C PHE A 25 -16.84 2.66 -4.76
N ARG A 26 -16.00 3.62 -4.39
CA ARG A 26 -16.05 5.01 -4.90
C ARG A 26 -14.64 5.47 -5.26
N CYS A 27 -14.53 6.23 -6.35
CA CYS A 27 -13.27 6.90 -6.66
C CYS A 27 -13.49 8.32 -7.20
N ASP A 28 -12.57 9.24 -6.86
CA ASP A 28 -12.65 10.65 -7.28
C ASP A 28 -12.12 10.87 -8.73
N SER A 29 -11.36 9.89 -9.24
CA SER A 29 -10.92 9.71 -10.63
C SER A 29 -10.67 8.23 -10.88
N ILE A 30 -10.45 7.81 -12.13
CA ILE A 30 -10.04 6.43 -12.43
C ILE A 30 -8.66 6.17 -11.78
N PRO A 31 -8.54 5.25 -10.80
CA PRO A 31 -7.26 4.92 -10.21
C PRO A 31 -6.39 4.17 -11.22
N LYS A 32 -5.08 4.34 -11.11
CA LYS A 32 -4.15 3.61 -11.97
C LYS A 32 -3.88 2.24 -11.36
N PHE A 33 -4.51 1.21 -11.92
CA PHE A 33 -4.20 -0.18 -11.57
C PHE A 33 -3.14 -0.76 -12.51
N ILE A 34 -2.12 -1.39 -11.93
CA ILE A 34 -1.08 -2.12 -12.65
C ILE A 34 -1.02 -3.55 -12.12
N ILE A 35 -1.30 -4.52 -12.98
CA ILE A 35 -1.41 -5.93 -12.60
C ILE A 35 -0.78 -6.84 -13.67
N ASN A 36 0.07 -7.78 -13.26
CA ASN A 36 0.70 -8.77 -14.15
C ASN A 36 0.97 -10.11 -13.42
N ASN A 37 1.47 -11.12 -14.14
CA ASN A 37 2.13 -12.31 -13.60
C ASN A 37 1.37 -12.97 -12.42
N GLY A 38 0.13 -13.40 -12.64
CA GLY A 38 -0.66 -14.12 -11.63
C GLY A 38 -1.16 -13.30 -10.45
N SER A 39 -0.78 -12.02 -10.34
CA SER A 39 -1.10 -11.14 -9.22
C SER A 39 -2.59 -10.84 -9.11
N VAL A 40 -3.02 -10.42 -7.91
CA VAL A 40 -4.42 -10.11 -7.58
C VAL A 40 -4.51 -8.77 -6.84
N ILE A 41 -5.59 -8.03 -7.07
CA ILE A 41 -5.99 -6.88 -6.25
C ILE A 41 -7.41 -7.11 -5.75
N LYS A 42 -7.62 -7.04 -4.44
CA LYS A 42 -8.93 -7.18 -3.79
C LYS A 42 -9.28 -5.89 -3.07
N ILE A 43 -10.39 -5.27 -3.46
CA ILE A 43 -10.93 -4.07 -2.84
C ILE A 43 -12.27 -4.46 -2.24
N ALA A 44 -12.39 -4.36 -0.91
CA ALA A 44 -13.61 -4.72 -0.20
C ALA A 44 -14.68 -3.62 -0.24
N ASP A 45 -15.67 -3.68 0.64
CA ASP A 45 -16.85 -2.83 0.59
C ASP A 45 -16.54 -1.40 1.07
N SER A 46 -17.21 -0.42 0.46
CA SER A 46 -17.19 0.99 0.86
C SER A 46 -15.80 1.63 0.86
N VAL A 47 -14.85 1.09 0.10
CA VAL A 47 -13.52 1.69 -0.10
C VAL A 47 -13.63 2.97 -0.95
N ILE A 48 -12.92 4.01 -0.53
CA ILE A 48 -12.83 5.29 -1.23
C ILE A 48 -11.39 5.51 -1.71
N ILE A 49 -11.21 5.62 -3.02
CA ILE A 49 -9.93 5.97 -3.64
C ILE A 49 -9.98 7.41 -4.14
N ARG A 50 -9.03 8.24 -3.70
CA ARG A 50 -8.95 9.64 -4.11
C ARG A 50 -8.18 9.81 -5.41
N LYS A 51 -7.88 11.05 -5.79
CA LYS A 51 -7.31 11.33 -7.12
C LYS A 51 -5.88 10.83 -7.22
N ASN A 52 -5.45 10.46 -8.43
CA ASN A 52 -4.05 10.15 -8.75
C ASN A 52 -3.43 8.98 -7.96
N VAL A 53 -4.24 8.06 -7.44
CA VAL A 53 -3.75 6.87 -6.71
C VAL A 53 -3.25 5.81 -7.70
N GLU A 54 -2.08 5.24 -7.42
CA GLU A 54 -1.53 4.06 -8.11
C GLU A 54 -1.60 2.84 -7.20
N LEU A 55 -2.31 1.80 -7.65
CA LEU A 55 -2.37 0.49 -7.00
C LEU A 55 -1.71 -0.54 -7.91
N ARG A 56 -0.60 -1.11 -7.45
CA ARG A 56 0.22 -2.05 -8.23
C ARG A 56 0.31 -3.39 -7.52
N SER A 57 0.05 -4.46 -8.27
CA SER A 57 0.25 -5.84 -7.81
C SER A 57 0.96 -6.63 -8.90
N VAL A 58 2.21 -7.03 -8.67
CA VAL A 58 3.07 -7.62 -9.71
C VAL A 58 3.83 -8.83 -9.19
N ASN A 59 4.26 -9.71 -10.10
CA ASN A 59 5.04 -10.91 -9.78
C ASN A 59 4.41 -11.74 -8.66
N SER A 60 3.20 -12.25 -8.89
CA SER A 60 2.41 -13.00 -7.90
C SER A 60 2.10 -12.23 -6.61
N GLY A 61 2.18 -10.90 -6.63
CA GLY A 61 1.79 -10.05 -5.51
C GLY A 61 0.29 -10.11 -5.23
N VAL A 62 -0.08 -9.84 -3.99
CA VAL A 62 -1.49 -9.71 -3.57
C VAL A 62 -1.67 -8.40 -2.83
N LEU A 63 -2.52 -7.52 -3.35
CA LEU A 63 -2.93 -6.30 -2.65
C LEU A 63 -4.37 -6.49 -2.17
N SER A 64 -4.58 -6.48 -0.86
CA SER A 64 -5.89 -6.56 -0.24
C SER A 64 -6.20 -5.29 0.53
N ILE A 65 -7.33 -4.64 0.21
CA ILE A 65 -7.82 -3.44 0.88
C ILE A 65 -9.17 -3.79 1.53
N GLY A 66 -9.21 -3.74 2.87
CA GLY A 66 -10.37 -4.03 3.69
C GLY A 66 -11.50 -3.01 3.58
N ASN A 67 -12.56 -3.24 4.34
CA ASN A 67 -13.78 -2.45 4.26
C ASN A 67 -13.56 -1.03 4.79
N ASN A 68 -14.26 -0.06 4.19
CA ASN A 68 -14.28 1.33 4.64
C ASN A 68 -12.89 2.01 4.68
N CYS A 69 -11.92 1.49 3.92
CA CYS A 69 -10.61 2.11 3.78
C CYS A 69 -10.67 3.37 2.92
N ILE A 70 -9.76 4.31 3.19
CA ILE A 70 -9.59 5.53 2.40
C ILE A 70 -8.14 5.61 1.94
N ILE A 71 -7.94 5.68 0.62
CA ILE A 71 -6.63 5.89 0.01
C ILE A 71 -6.60 7.29 -0.58
N ASP A 72 -5.84 8.19 0.04
CA ASP A 72 -5.86 9.62 -0.26
C ASP A 72 -4.98 9.99 -1.46
N ASN A 73 -5.09 11.26 -1.90
CA ASN A 73 -4.57 11.75 -3.17
C ASN A 73 -3.11 11.37 -3.40
N GLY A 74 -2.81 10.82 -4.57
CA GLY A 74 -1.42 10.58 -4.99
C GLY A 74 -0.71 9.43 -4.28
N ALA A 75 -1.38 8.71 -3.38
CA ALA A 75 -0.78 7.56 -2.71
C ALA A 75 -0.43 6.44 -3.71
N ARG A 76 0.66 5.73 -3.43
CA ARG A 76 1.14 4.60 -4.24
C ARG A 76 1.32 3.37 -3.37
N ILE A 77 0.66 2.28 -3.71
CA ILE A 77 0.75 1.02 -2.97
C ILE A 77 1.18 -0.08 -3.95
N ILE A 78 2.24 -0.80 -3.59
CA ILE A 78 2.86 -1.83 -4.41
C ILE A 78 2.95 -3.13 -3.63
N ALA A 79 2.25 -4.16 -4.08
CA ALA A 79 2.51 -5.54 -3.69
C ALA A 79 3.36 -6.21 -4.78
N SER A 80 4.53 -6.72 -4.41
CA SER A 80 5.41 -7.46 -5.34
C SER A 80 5.98 -8.70 -4.67
N ASN A 81 5.81 -9.87 -5.27
CA ASN A 81 6.25 -11.18 -4.73
C ASN A 81 5.71 -11.51 -3.33
N SER A 82 4.82 -10.69 -2.78
CA SER A 82 4.36 -10.74 -1.40
C SER A 82 3.01 -10.05 -1.26
N GLU A 83 2.48 -10.05 -0.04
CA GLU A 83 1.16 -9.49 0.26
C GLU A 83 1.25 -8.12 0.91
N VAL A 84 0.45 -7.17 0.41
CA VAL A 84 0.14 -5.93 1.11
C VAL A 84 -1.32 -5.98 1.54
N ILE A 85 -1.54 -5.99 2.84
CA ILE A 85 -2.87 -6.11 3.46
C ILE A 85 -3.15 -4.86 4.26
N LEU A 86 -4.14 -4.10 3.83
CA LEU A 86 -4.78 -3.06 4.63
C LEU A 86 -6.06 -3.68 5.21
N LYS A 87 -6.15 -3.79 6.53
CA LYS A 87 -7.37 -4.24 7.21
C LYS A 87 -8.44 -3.15 7.18
N ASP A 88 -9.58 -3.42 7.81
CA ASP A 88 -10.74 -2.54 7.77
C ASP A 88 -10.46 -1.16 8.39
N ARG A 89 -11.07 -0.13 7.81
CA ARG A 89 -11.03 1.26 8.30
C ARG A 89 -9.62 1.88 8.32
N VAL A 90 -8.67 1.31 7.55
CA VAL A 90 -7.35 1.90 7.35
C VAL A 90 -7.41 3.14 6.47
N LYS A 91 -6.68 4.18 6.86
CA LYS A 91 -6.49 5.40 6.05
C LYS A 91 -5.04 5.53 5.62
N ILE A 92 -4.83 5.66 4.31
CA ILE A 92 -3.52 5.98 3.72
C ILE A 92 -3.54 7.44 3.31
N GLY A 93 -2.72 8.26 3.96
CA GLY A 93 -2.62 9.68 3.69
C GLY A 93 -2.03 10.01 2.31
N TYR A 94 -2.18 11.28 1.94
CA TYR A 94 -1.83 11.79 0.62
C TYR A 94 -0.34 11.61 0.31
N TYR A 95 -0.03 11.20 -0.91
CA TYR A 95 1.32 10.93 -1.41
C TYR A 95 2.17 9.95 -0.57
N SER A 96 1.54 9.15 0.30
CA SER A 96 2.23 8.07 0.99
C SER A 96 2.58 6.94 0.03
N VAL A 97 3.71 6.29 0.25
CA VAL A 97 4.23 5.20 -0.59
C VAL A 97 4.39 3.95 0.25
N VAL A 98 3.81 2.84 -0.21
CA VAL A 98 3.93 1.52 0.41
C VAL A 98 4.56 0.56 -0.57
N ASN A 99 5.85 0.27 -0.36
CA ASN A 99 6.61 -0.70 -1.14
C ASN A 99 6.65 -2.04 -0.41
N GLY A 100 5.67 -2.89 -0.67
CA GLY A 100 5.54 -4.25 -0.13
C GLY A 100 6.17 -5.29 -1.04
N GLY A 101 7.49 -5.26 -1.19
CA GLY A 101 8.27 -6.35 -1.79
C GLY A 101 8.54 -7.51 -0.83
N GLY A 102 8.54 -7.25 0.49
CA GLY A 102 8.70 -8.25 1.56
C GLY A 102 7.44 -8.42 2.43
N GLY A 103 6.32 -7.81 2.02
CA GLY A 103 5.03 -7.87 2.68
C GLY A 103 4.76 -6.74 3.67
N VAL A 104 3.51 -6.25 3.71
CA VAL A 104 3.05 -5.22 4.65
C VAL A 104 1.69 -5.61 5.20
N ILE A 105 1.52 -5.52 6.51
CA ILE A 105 0.21 -5.65 7.16
C ILE A 105 -0.04 -4.38 7.97
N ILE A 106 -1.14 -3.69 7.68
CA ILE A 106 -1.65 -2.56 8.47
C ILE A 106 -3.00 -2.98 9.04
N ASP A 107 -3.08 -3.09 10.36
CA ASP A 107 -4.26 -3.58 11.05
C ASP A 107 -5.36 -2.51 11.19
N GLU A 108 -6.52 -2.92 11.68
CA GLU A 108 -7.75 -2.14 11.65
C GLU A 108 -7.64 -0.78 12.34
N ASP A 109 -8.43 0.18 11.86
CA ASP A 109 -8.54 1.53 12.46
C ASP A 109 -7.22 2.33 12.50
N THR A 110 -6.19 1.89 11.78
CA THR A 110 -4.91 2.60 11.71
C THR A 110 -4.91 3.66 10.61
N SER A 111 -4.37 4.84 10.94
CA SER A 111 -4.26 5.97 10.01
C SER A 111 -2.82 6.37 9.79
N LEU A 112 -2.41 6.39 8.53
CA LEU A 112 -1.16 7.00 8.07
C LEU A 112 -1.48 8.40 7.57
N TYR A 113 -0.74 9.39 8.05
CA TYR A 113 -0.87 10.76 7.56
C TYR A 113 -0.13 10.91 6.22
N GLY A 114 0.02 12.13 5.71
CA GLY A 114 0.63 12.37 4.41
C GLY A 114 2.11 12.00 4.34
N PHE A 115 2.57 11.61 3.15
CA PHE A 115 3.98 11.36 2.85
C PHE A 115 4.67 10.29 3.72
N VAL A 116 3.91 9.35 4.28
CA VAL A 116 4.51 8.18 4.96
C VAL A 116 5.14 7.27 3.92
N TYR A 117 6.37 6.81 4.20
CA TYR A 117 7.12 5.92 3.33
C TYR A 117 7.34 4.57 4.03
N ILE A 118 6.81 3.49 3.45
CA ILE A 118 7.05 2.13 3.93
C ILE A 118 7.89 1.38 2.91
N GLN A 119 9.01 0.82 3.37
CA GLN A 119 9.92 0.02 2.56
C GLN A 119 10.14 -1.33 3.23
N THR A 120 10.02 -2.41 2.44
CA THR A 120 10.18 -3.80 2.92
C THR A 120 11.34 -4.54 2.27
N SER A 121 12.08 -3.88 1.38
CA SER A 121 13.32 -4.42 0.81
C SER A 121 14.47 -3.45 0.95
N THR A 122 15.67 -3.98 1.17
CA THR A 122 16.92 -3.22 1.14
C THR A 122 17.98 -4.01 0.39
N HIS A 123 19.04 -3.34 -0.03
CA HIS A 123 20.21 -4.01 -0.61
C HIS A 123 20.96 -4.78 0.48
N GLN A 124 21.41 -5.99 0.18
CA GLN A 124 22.33 -6.71 1.04
C GLN A 124 23.71 -6.08 0.91
N ASP A 125 24.22 -5.54 2.02
CA ASP A 125 25.58 -5.04 2.10
C ASP A 125 26.56 -6.22 2.04
N LYS A 126 26.93 -6.65 0.84
CA LYS A 126 28.13 -7.46 0.64
C LYS A 126 29.30 -6.50 0.42
N GLU A 127 29.97 -6.20 1.53
CA GLU A 127 31.35 -5.70 1.64
C GLU A 127 31.84 -4.65 0.62
N LYS A 128 32.02 -3.41 1.12
CA LYS A 128 32.99 -2.37 0.74
C LYS A 128 33.08 -1.85 -0.71
N ASN A 129 32.51 -2.51 -1.71
CA ASN A 129 32.54 -2.06 -3.10
C ASN A 129 31.11 -1.97 -3.64
N PHE A 130 30.57 -0.75 -3.70
CA PHE A 130 29.34 -0.44 -4.43
C PHE A 130 29.57 -0.65 -5.94
N ASP A 131 29.61 -1.90 -6.39
CA ASP A 131 29.64 -2.22 -7.82
C ASP A 131 28.23 -2.06 -8.40
N LYS A 132 28.00 -0.92 -9.06
CA LYS A 132 26.75 -0.56 -9.75
C LYS A 132 26.37 -1.54 -10.87
N ASN A 133 27.29 -2.40 -11.32
CA ASN A 133 27.05 -3.37 -12.38
C ASN A 133 26.66 -4.76 -11.86
N SER A 134 26.75 -4.99 -10.54
CA SER A 134 26.30 -6.23 -9.93
C SER A 134 24.78 -6.19 -9.69
N GLN A 135 24.07 -7.27 -10.02
CA GLN A 135 22.64 -7.39 -9.67
C GLN A 135 22.52 -7.39 -8.14
N PRO A 136 21.86 -6.40 -7.53
CA PRO A 136 21.83 -6.31 -6.08
C PRO A 136 21.05 -7.50 -5.52
N MET A 137 21.65 -8.20 -4.54
CA MET A 137 20.90 -9.15 -3.73
C MET A 137 20.02 -8.34 -2.78
N PHE A 138 18.70 -8.56 -2.81
CA PHE A 138 17.75 -7.85 -1.96
C PHE A 138 17.40 -8.67 -0.72
N ILE A 139 17.40 -8.01 0.44
CA ILE A 139 16.84 -8.55 1.68
C ILE A 139 15.40 -8.07 1.76
N HIS A 140 14.46 -9.01 1.89
CA HIS A 140 13.05 -8.73 2.05
C HIS A 140 12.62 -9.01 3.50
N LYS A 141 12.09 -8.01 4.19
CA LYS A 141 11.55 -8.14 5.54
C LYS A 141 10.18 -7.47 5.63
N SER A 142 9.21 -8.20 6.17
CA SER A 142 7.84 -7.73 6.32
C SER A 142 7.75 -6.57 7.31
N VAL A 143 6.86 -5.63 7.05
CA VAL A 143 6.46 -4.59 8.02
C VAL A 143 5.08 -4.92 8.59
N LYS A 144 4.91 -4.73 9.90
CA LYS A 144 3.64 -4.91 10.60
C LYS A 144 3.29 -3.66 11.39
N ILE A 145 2.08 -3.14 11.21
CA ILE A 145 1.54 -2.01 11.97
C ILE A 145 0.25 -2.48 12.63
N GLY A 146 0.22 -2.43 13.97
CA GLY A 146 -0.91 -2.86 14.79
C GLY A 146 -2.15 -1.98 14.62
N LYS A 147 -3.21 -2.33 15.34
CA LYS A 147 -4.52 -1.64 15.23
C LYS A 147 -4.50 -0.29 15.92
N LYS A 148 -5.37 0.62 15.47
CA LYS A 148 -5.60 1.94 16.09
C LYS A 148 -4.32 2.76 16.25
N CYS A 149 -3.37 2.60 15.33
CA CYS A 149 -2.16 3.40 15.31
C CYS A 149 -2.38 4.71 14.56
N LEU A 150 -1.62 5.74 14.94
CA LEU A 150 -1.53 7.01 14.24
C LEU A 150 -0.08 7.21 13.81
N ILE A 151 0.16 7.17 12.50
CA ILE A 151 1.49 7.36 11.93
C ILE A 151 1.57 8.79 11.39
N GLY A 152 2.38 9.63 12.04
CA GLY A 152 2.58 11.02 11.68
C GLY A 152 3.07 11.20 10.24
N ALA A 153 2.92 12.42 9.71
CA ALA A 153 3.35 12.69 8.35
C ALA A 153 4.88 12.58 8.22
N HIS A 154 5.35 12.22 7.02
CA HIS A 154 6.78 12.06 6.71
C HIS A 154 7.52 10.97 7.53
N VAL A 155 6.81 10.05 8.18
CA VAL A 155 7.43 8.90 8.83
C VAL A 155 7.97 7.92 7.79
N SER A 156 9.19 7.42 8.01
CA SER A 156 9.78 6.33 7.23
C SER A 156 9.79 5.03 8.05
N ILE A 157 9.20 3.96 7.53
CA ILE A 157 9.14 2.63 8.16
C ILE A 157 9.96 1.66 7.34
N LEU A 158 11.02 1.12 7.96
CA LEU A 158 12.07 0.34 7.31
C LEU A 158 11.81 -1.18 7.35
N PRO A 159 12.54 -1.98 6.54
CA PRO A 159 12.29 -3.41 6.43
C PRO A 159 12.44 -4.14 7.78
N GLY A 160 11.38 -4.83 8.20
CA GLY A 160 11.35 -5.61 9.44
C GLY A 160 10.73 -4.90 10.63
N ALA A 161 10.41 -3.61 10.50
CA ALA A 161 9.78 -2.83 11.57
C ALA A 161 8.42 -3.43 11.98
N SER A 162 8.15 -3.42 13.29
CA SER A 162 6.89 -3.83 13.88
C SER A 162 6.41 -2.78 14.87
N ILE A 163 5.24 -2.21 14.62
CA ILE A 163 4.58 -1.24 15.50
C ILE A 163 3.43 -1.96 16.20
N SER A 164 3.44 -1.95 17.53
CA SER A 164 2.37 -2.55 18.35
C SER A 164 1.06 -1.76 18.25
N ASP A 165 -0.02 -2.33 18.77
CA ASP A 165 -1.33 -1.67 18.80
C ASP A 165 -1.30 -0.35 19.60
N TYR A 166 -2.22 0.56 19.25
CA TYR A 166 -2.48 1.81 19.97
C TYR A 166 -1.28 2.78 20.04
N GLN A 167 -0.35 2.70 19.10
CA GLN A 167 0.82 3.57 19.07
C GLN A 167 0.58 4.86 18.28
N MET A 168 1.22 5.93 18.72
CA MET A 168 1.40 7.14 17.94
C MET A 168 2.89 7.27 17.57
N ILE A 169 3.18 7.36 16.28
CA ILE A 169 4.54 7.64 15.79
C ILE A 169 4.59 9.10 15.37
N GLU A 170 5.49 9.85 15.97
CA GLU A 170 5.64 11.28 15.72
C GLU A 170 6.11 11.58 14.29
N PHE A 171 5.75 12.77 13.82
CA PHE A 171 6.09 13.27 12.50
C PHE A 171 7.60 13.23 12.22
N ASN A 172 7.98 12.96 10.97
CA ASN A 172 9.39 12.88 10.52
C ASN A 172 10.26 11.80 11.22
N SER A 173 9.65 10.84 11.91
CA SER A 173 10.39 9.75 12.56
C SER A 173 10.86 8.67 11.57
N VAL A 174 11.87 7.90 11.99
CA VAL A 174 12.28 6.65 11.32
C VAL A 174 12.03 5.49 12.27
N VAL A 175 11.33 4.46 11.79
CA VAL A 175 11.02 3.22 12.52
C VAL A 175 11.73 2.06 11.84
N GLN A 176 12.48 1.26 12.60
CA GLN A 176 13.29 0.14 12.12
C GLN A 176 13.16 -1.08 13.02
#